data_AF-A0A239R0F0-F1
#
_entry.id   AF-A0A239R0F0-F1
#
_cell.length_a   1.000
_cell.length_b   1.000
_cell.length_c   1.000
_cell.angle_alpha   90.00
_cell.angle_beta   90.00
_cell.angle_gamma   90.00
#
_symmetry.space_group_name_H-M   'P 1'
#
loop_
_entity.id
_entity.type
_entity.pdbx_description
1 polymer ?
#
loop_
_entity_poly.entity_id
_entity_poly.type
_entity_poly.pdbx_seq_one_letter_code
_entity_poly.pdbx_strand_id
1 'polypeptide(L)'
;MTIDELKALFQELEKQGLNPMLCDTEIPMYDASVPCGNPTMCSGDNVEMTSFPKELLSLQPEFMVSVKGDSMKDVGITTGDVVKVLSDATPYDGDIVLAYIDGECTLKTYCEDEEGQKWLIPQNEAYHPIMLDEKMNARIFGTVREIVKKAPRVAYKQCIRAIRKERTATVKAQQISKRRIRFAIREIAPNVVIGRQWYAVYRAMADLKVVTENDYEQFCTMVKDEVPEHEHLPVRDEIQRLAMLSFAKPVNLWREDNAPVQGKRFNDYLCLAQEMKRLLIA
;
A
#
# COMPACT_ATOMS: atom_id res chain seq x y z
N MET A 1 -1.52 -21.81 2.33
CA MET A 1 -2.39 -22.07 1.18
C MET A 1 -1.84 -23.28 0.45
N THR A 2 -2.57 -24.39 0.41
CA THR A 2 -2.20 -25.57 -0.37
C THR A 2 -2.54 -25.37 -1.86
N ILE A 3 -2.04 -26.23 -2.75
CA ILE A 3 -2.37 -26.18 -4.18
C ILE A 3 -3.88 -26.37 -4.41
N ASP A 4 -4.53 -27.23 -3.62
CA ASP A 4 -5.97 -27.47 -3.72
C ASP A 4 -6.79 -26.27 -3.24
N GLU A 5 -6.34 -25.60 -2.17
CA GLU A 5 -6.93 -24.33 -1.71
C GLU A 5 -6.78 -23.22 -2.78
N LEU A 6 -5.65 -23.19 -3.48
CA LEU A 6 -5.42 -22.23 -4.57
C LEU A 6 -6.32 -22.49 -5.79
N LYS A 7 -6.51 -23.77 -6.17
CA LYS A 7 -7.42 -24.14 -7.25
C LYS A 7 -8.89 -23.82 -6.92
N ALA A 8 -9.31 -24.09 -5.69
CA ALA A 8 -10.65 -23.73 -5.23
C ALA A 8 -10.86 -22.20 -5.24
N LEU A 9 -9.84 -21.42 -4.85
CA LEU A 9 -9.88 -19.96 -4.95
C LEU A 9 -10.00 -19.51 -6.42
N PHE A 10 -9.26 -20.11 -7.34
CA PHE A 10 -9.30 -19.74 -8.76
C PHE A 10 -10.68 -19.99 -9.37
N GLN A 11 -11.29 -21.14 -9.07
CA GLN A 11 -12.68 -21.44 -9.49
C GLN A 11 -13.69 -20.43 -8.95
N GLU A 12 -13.48 -19.89 -7.76
CA GLU A 12 -14.36 -18.87 -7.19
C GLU A 12 -14.16 -17.50 -7.86
N LEU A 13 -12.92 -17.14 -8.19
CA LEU A 13 -12.60 -15.91 -8.93
C LEU A 13 -13.16 -15.97 -10.36
N GLU A 14 -13.12 -17.13 -11.02
CA GLU A 14 -13.73 -17.36 -12.34
C GLU A 14 -15.25 -17.11 -12.34
N LYS A 15 -15.96 -17.57 -11.31
CA LYS A 15 -17.40 -17.27 -11.15
C LYS A 15 -17.69 -15.79 -10.98
N GLN A 16 -16.72 -15.01 -10.48
CA GLN A 16 -16.79 -13.56 -10.34
C GLN A 16 -16.39 -12.82 -11.62
N GLY A 17 -16.12 -13.53 -12.72
CA GLY A 17 -15.73 -12.97 -14.01
C GLY A 17 -14.26 -12.57 -14.09
N LEU A 18 -13.42 -13.00 -13.14
CA LEU A 18 -11.98 -12.83 -13.19
C LEU A 18 -11.34 -14.02 -13.91
N ASN A 19 -10.18 -13.82 -14.53
CA ASN A 19 -9.46 -14.90 -15.23
C ASN A 19 -8.10 -15.14 -14.56
N PRO A 20 -8.06 -15.81 -13.39
CA PRO A 20 -6.81 -16.13 -12.71
C PRO A 20 -6.02 -17.19 -13.51
N MET A 21 -4.71 -17.02 -13.62
CA MET A 21 -3.87 -17.92 -14.40
C MET A 21 -2.80 -18.55 -13.52
N LEU A 22 -2.53 -19.84 -13.72
CA LEU A 22 -1.47 -20.57 -13.01
C LEU A 22 -0.13 -20.34 -13.71
N CYS A 23 0.89 -20.02 -12.92
CA CYS A 23 2.27 -19.99 -13.41
C CYS A 23 2.86 -21.40 -13.33
N ASP A 24 2.68 -22.21 -14.37
CA ASP A 24 3.07 -23.63 -14.38
C ASP A 24 4.04 -24.00 -15.51
N THR A 25 4.28 -23.09 -16.46
CA THR A 25 5.17 -23.32 -17.60
C THR A 25 6.50 -22.64 -17.36
N GLU A 26 7.60 -23.40 -17.40
CA GLU A 26 8.94 -22.88 -17.14
C GLU A 26 9.50 -22.10 -18.35
N ILE A 27 10.02 -20.90 -18.09
CA ILE A 27 10.67 -20.01 -19.04
C ILE A 27 12.08 -19.69 -18.53
N PRO A 28 13.11 -19.68 -19.39
CA PRO A 28 14.44 -19.26 -19.00
C PRO A 28 14.48 -17.76 -18.65
N MET A 29 15.04 -17.46 -17.49
CA MET A 29 15.35 -16.12 -17.00
C MET A 29 16.87 -15.96 -16.90
N TYR A 30 17.39 -14.95 -17.58
CA TYR A 30 18.82 -14.60 -17.52
C TYR A 30 19.05 -13.53 -16.45
N ASP A 31 20.00 -13.78 -15.56
CA ASP A 31 20.37 -12.84 -14.49
C ASP A 31 21.28 -11.70 -14.98
N ALA A 32 21.74 -11.79 -16.24
CA ALA A 32 22.43 -10.70 -16.91
C ALA A 32 21.51 -9.48 -16.99
N SER A 33 21.81 -8.46 -16.19
CA SER A 33 21.03 -7.23 -16.21
C SER A 33 21.35 -6.43 -17.46
N VAL A 34 20.35 -6.27 -18.32
CA VAL A 34 20.46 -5.49 -19.55
C VAL A 34 20.28 -4.00 -19.21
N PRO A 35 21.26 -3.13 -19.55
CA PRO A 35 21.13 -1.71 -19.34
C PRO A 35 20.14 -1.12 -20.35
N CYS A 36 19.18 -0.34 -19.88
CA CYS A 36 18.49 0.65 -20.69
C CYS A 36 19.41 1.83 -21.02
N GLY A 37 20.52 2.09 -20.31
CA GLY A 37 21.37 3.26 -20.57
C GLY A 37 22.24 3.19 -21.84
N ASN A 38 23.49 3.63 -21.70
CA ASN A 38 24.51 3.29 -22.69
C ASN A 38 24.64 1.76 -22.75
N PRO A 39 24.93 1.19 -23.92
CA PRO A 39 25.27 -0.22 -23.99
C PRO A 39 26.38 -0.53 -22.97
N THR A 40 26.28 -1.67 -22.28
CA THR A 40 27.39 -2.25 -21.49
C THR A 40 27.49 -3.75 -21.72
N MET A 41 28.66 -4.33 -21.44
CA MET A 41 28.90 -5.78 -21.52
C MET A 41 27.81 -6.58 -20.79
N CYS A 42 27.20 -7.53 -21.49
CA CYS A 42 26.28 -8.50 -20.90
C CYS A 42 27.07 -9.67 -20.31
N SER A 43 27.22 -9.71 -18.99
CA SER A 43 27.94 -10.79 -18.29
C SER A 43 26.98 -11.51 -17.35
N GLY A 44 26.63 -12.75 -17.69
CA GLY A 44 25.79 -13.60 -16.86
C GLY A 44 25.44 -14.90 -17.58
N ASP A 45 26.11 -15.99 -17.21
CA ASP A 45 25.89 -17.33 -17.78
C ASP A 45 24.82 -18.13 -17.01
N ASN A 46 24.33 -17.56 -15.89
CA ASN A 46 23.35 -18.21 -15.04
C ASN A 46 21.95 -18.08 -15.64
N VAL A 47 21.38 -19.22 -16.01
CA VAL A 47 19.98 -19.36 -16.43
C VAL A 47 19.19 -19.93 -15.26
N GLU A 48 18.25 -19.14 -14.74
CA GLU A 48 17.25 -19.62 -13.79
C GLU A 48 15.96 -19.95 -14.54
N MET A 49 15.20 -20.95 -14.08
CA MET A 49 13.87 -21.22 -14.63
C MET A 49 12.83 -20.48 -13.78
N THR A 50 11.94 -19.74 -14.43
CA THR A 50 10.80 -19.10 -13.76
C THR A 50 9.50 -19.59 -14.38
N SER A 51 8.45 -19.74 -13.58
CA SER A 51 7.16 -20.21 -14.09
C SER A 51 6.29 -19.03 -14.53
N PHE A 52 5.61 -19.18 -15.66
CA PHE A 52 4.71 -18.19 -16.22
C PHE A 52 3.43 -18.86 -16.73
N PRO A 53 2.32 -18.10 -16.85
CA PRO A 53 1.10 -18.64 -17.42
C PRO A 53 1.26 -19.03 -18.89
N LYS A 54 0.79 -20.23 -19.23
CA LYS A 54 0.91 -20.77 -20.58
C LYS A 54 0.20 -19.91 -21.63
N GLU A 55 -0.97 -19.33 -21.33
CA GLU A 55 -1.70 -18.53 -22.33
C GLU A 55 -1.08 -17.16 -22.58
N LEU A 56 -0.10 -16.73 -21.77
CA LEU A 56 0.69 -15.53 -22.05
C LEU A 56 1.94 -15.84 -22.88
N LEU A 57 2.25 -17.11 -23.15
CA LEU A 57 3.40 -17.50 -23.95
C LEU A 57 3.05 -17.54 -25.44
N SER A 58 3.95 -17.01 -26.26
CA SER A 58 3.90 -17.23 -27.71
C SER A 58 4.32 -18.65 -28.08
N LEU A 59 3.97 -19.08 -29.31
CA LEU A 59 4.48 -20.33 -29.89
C LEU A 59 5.97 -20.25 -30.27
N GLN A 60 6.54 -19.05 -30.28
CA GLN A 60 7.94 -18.77 -30.57
C GLN A 60 8.76 -18.70 -29.28
N PRO A 61 10.09 -18.95 -29.34
CA PRO A 61 10.95 -18.96 -28.17
C PRO A 61 10.98 -17.58 -27.48
N GLU A 62 10.66 -17.58 -26.18
CA GLU A 62 10.67 -16.40 -25.31
C GLU A 62 11.65 -16.59 -24.14
N PHE A 63 12.21 -15.49 -23.65
CA PHE A 63 13.05 -15.46 -22.46
C PHE A 63 12.86 -14.17 -21.66
N MET A 64 13.31 -14.17 -20.42
CA MET A 64 13.22 -13.00 -19.55
C MET A 64 14.60 -12.42 -19.22
N VAL A 65 14.69 -11.09 -19.17
CA VAL A 65 15.91 -10.36 -18.76
C VAL A 65 15.59 -9.28 -17.73
N SER A 66 16.50 -9.09 -16.77
CA SER A 66 16.41 -8.04 -15.75
C SER A 66 16.86 -6.70 -16.32
N VAL A 67 16.16 -5.63 -15.98
CA VAL A 67 16.42 -4.28 -16.48
C VAL A 67 17.22 -3.44 -15.50
N LYS A 68 18.19 -2.67 -16.00
CA LYS A 68 18.94 -1.65 -15.25
C LYS A 68 19.04 -0.33 -16.01
N GLY A 69 19.06 0.79 -15.32
CA GLY A 69 19.01 2.13 -15.94
C GLY A 69 17.57 2.63 -16.12
N ASP A 70 17.44 3.79 -16.76
CA ASP A 70 16.20 4.57 -16.82
C ASP A 70 15.95 5.19 -18.20
N SER A 71 16.66 4.80 -19.27
CA SER A 71 16.42 5.38 -20.61
C SER A 71 15.03 5.09 -21.18
N MET A 72 14.30 4.14 -20.59
CA MET A 72 12.98 3.70 -21.03
C MET A 72 11.89 4.08 -20.00
N LYS A 73 12.18 5.05 -19.11
CA LYS A 73 11.30 5.42 -18.00
C LYS A 73 9.94 5.94 -18.47
N ASP A 74 9.86 6.62 -19.62
CA ASP A 74 8.64 7.28 -20.09
C ASP A 74 7.61 6.27 -20.61
N VAL A 75 8.05 5.05 -20.97
CA VAL A 75 7.19 3.88 -21.26
C VAL A 75 7.02 2.94 -20.06
N GLY A 76 7.40 3.40 -18.86
CA GLY A 76 7.18 2.68 -17.60
C GLY A 76 8.21 1.59 -17.29
N ILE A 77 9.30 1.49 -18.06
CA ILE A 77 10.41 0.55 -17.81
C ILE A 77 11.46 1.22 -16.91
N THR A 78 11.71 0.60 -15.76
CA THR A 78 12.61 1.12 -14.72
C THR A 78 13.58 0.05 -14.22
N THR A 79 14.67 0.48 -13.60
CA THR A 79 15.63 -0.44 -12.95
C THR A 79 14.92 -1.36 -11.96
N GLY A 80 15.20 -2.67 -12.06
CA GLY A 80 14.59 -3.71 -11.22
C GLY A 80 13.37 -4.39 -11.84
N ASP A 81 12.89 -3.89 -12.98
CA ASP A 81 11.89 -4.60 -13.77
C ASP A 81 12.50 -5.82 -14.45
N VAL A 82 11.63 -6.74 -14.88
CA VAL A 82 11.97 -7.83 -15.78
C VAL A 82 11.16 -7.66 -17.04
N VAL A 83 11.75 -7.89 -18.21
CA VAL A 83 11.02 -7.86 -19.49
C VAL A 83 11.03 -9.25 -20.13
N LYS A 84 9.90 -9.62 -20.72
CA LYS A 84 9.74 -10.84 -21.52
C LYS A 84 10.01 -10.51 -22.99
N VAL A 85 11.00 -11.17 -23.57
CA VAL A 85 11.49 -10.93 -24.93
C VAL A 85 11.13 -12.11 -25.81
N LEU A 86 10.51 -11.82 -26.95
CA LEU A 86 10.28 -12.77 -28.04
C LEU A 86 11.50 -12.78 -28.96
N SER A 87 12.16 -13.94 -29.05
CA SER A 87 13.39 -14.09 -29.84
C SER A 87 13.11 -14.06 -31.34
N ASP A 88 14.09 -13.59 -32.13
CA ASP A 88 14.09 -13.65 -33.60
C ASP A 88 12.82 -13.07 -34.27
N ALA A 89 12.20 -12.07 -33.62
CA ALA A 89 11.11 -11.31 -34.19
C ALA A 89 11.64 -10.12 -35.00
N THR A 90 11.17 -9.94 -36.24
CA THR A 90 11.35 -8.70 -36.99
C THR A 90 10.58 -7.58 -36.27
N PRO A 91 11.24 -6.52 -35.79
CA PRO A 91 10.56 -5.46 -35.07
C PRO A 91 9.76 -4.58 -36.05
N TYR A 92 8.65 -4.06 -35.56
CA TYR A 92 7.90 -2.99 -36.20
C TYR A 92 8.25 -1.64 -35.58
N ASP A 93 7.97 -0.54 -36.29
CA ASP A 93 8.15 0.80 -35.74
C ASP A 93 7.36 0.97 -34.44
N GLY A 94 8.04 1.47 -33.41
CA GLY A 94 7.49 1.62 -32.07
C GLY A 94 7.71 0.41 -31.16
N ASP A 95 8.14 -0.75 -31.67
CA ASP A 95 8.47 -1.92 -30.85
C ASP A 95 9.66 -1.62 -29.93
N ILE A 96 9.58 -2.05 -28.67
CA ILE A 96 10.74 -2.04 -27.77
C ILE A 96 11.55 -3.29 -28.06
N VAL A 97 12.84 -3.11 -28.39
CA VAL A 97 13.73 -4.19 -28.80
C VAL A 97 14.88 -4.37 -27.82
N LEU A 98 15.32 -5.62 -27.70
CA LEU A 98 16.64 -5.94 -27.15
C LEU A 98 17.65 -5.90 -28.29
N ALA A 99 18.50 -4.88 -28.30
CA ALA A 99 19.57 -4.71 -29.26
C ALA A 99 20.92 -5.04 -28.63
N TYR A 100 21.84 -5.53 -29.43
CA TYR A 100 23.25 -5.73 -29.10
C TYR A 100 24.07 -4.89 -30.05
N ILE A 101 24.92 -4.03 -29.53
CA ILE A 101 25.71 -3.06 -30.28
C ILE A 101 27.15 -3.19 -29.77
N ASP A 102 28.08 -3.56 -30.64
CA ASP A 102 29.53 -3.56 -30.37
C ASP A 102 29.96 -4.29 -29.08
N GLY A 103 29.26 -5.37 -28.71
CA GLY A 103 29.59 -6.14 -27.51
C GLY A 103 28.59 -5.98 -26.36
N GLU A 104 27.64 -5.06 -26.50
CA GLU A 104 26.89 -4.52 -25.38
C GLU A 104 25.38 -4.57 -25.65
N CYS A 105 24.56 -5.02 -24.70
CA CYS A 105 23.11 -5.08 -24.90
C CYS A 105 22.41 -3.80 -24.43
N THR A 106 21.29 -3.44 -25.04
CA THR A 106 20.44 -2.34 -24.59
C THR A 106 18.97 -2.54 -24.96
N LEU A 107 18.07 -1.91 -24.19
CA LEU A 107 16.66 -1.77 -24.54
C LEU A 107 16.39 -0.38 -25.12
N LYS A 108 15.75 -0.33 -26.29
CA LYS A 108 15.37 0.90 -27.00
C LYS A 108 14.11 0.67 -27.84
N THR A 109 13.44 1.74 -28.24
CA THR A 109 12.35 1.68 -29.23
C THR A 109 12.94 1.65 -30.64
N TYR A 110 12.57 0.67 -31.45
CA TYR A 110 12.93 0.60 -32.86
C TYR A 110 12.05 1.55 -33.70
N CYS A 111 12.66 2.22 -34.67
CA CYS A 111 11.96 3.00 -35.68
C CYS A 111 12.79 3.04 -36.97
N GLU A 112 12.14 2.97 -38.12
CA GLU A 112 12.71 3.32 -39.42
C GLU A 112 12.26 4.74 -39.79
N ASP A 113 13.15 5.59 -40.30
CA ASP A 113 12.79 6.94 -40.75
C ASP A 113 12.35 6.97 -42.22
N GLU A 114 11.98 8.15 -42.70
CA GLU A 114 11.51 8.35 -44.09
C GLU A 114 12.58 8.03 -45.15
N GLU A 115 13.86 8.02 -44.76
CA GLU A 115 15.00 7.69 -45.63
C GLU A 115 15.36 6.19 -45.56
N GLY A 116 14.66 5.39 -44.75
CA GLY A 116 14.92 3.97 -44.54
C GLY A 116 16.03 3.67 -43.52
N GLN A 117 16.48 4.68 -42.76
CA GLN A 117 17.51 4.49 -41.72
C GLN A 117 16.88 3.95 -40.45
N LYS A 118 17.58 3.02 -39.80
CA LYS A 118 17.10 2.35 -38.59
C LYS A 118 17.62 3.04 -37.35
N TRP A 119 16.72 3.30 -36.41
CA TRP A 119 16.97 4.04 -35.19
C TRP A 119 16.59 3.23 -33.95
N LEU A 120 17.37 3.41 -32.89
CA LEU A 120 17.09 2.94 -31.54
C LEU A 120 16.88 4.16 -30.63
N ILE A 121 15.63 4.41 -30.30
CA ILE A 121 15.16 5.62 -29.64
C ILE A 121 14.98 5.35 -28.14
N PRO A 122 15.64 6.09 -27.24
CA PRO A 122 15.32 6.03 -25.82
C PRO A 122 13.99 6.70 -25.53
N GLN A 123 13.24 6.17 -24.57
CA GLN A 123 12.03 6.78 -24.01
C GLN A 123 12.38 7.50 -22.70
N ASN A 124 13.31 8.45 -22.82
CA ASN A 124 13.80 9.35 -21.78
C ASN A 124 14.60 10.46 -22.45
N GLU A 125 14.13 11.70 -22.33
CA GLU A 125 14.76 12.90 -22.92
C GLU A 125 16.23 13.12 -22.53
N ALA A 126 16.70 12.51 -21.43
CA ALA A 126 18.09 12.59 -20.99
C ALA A 126 19.07 11.78 -21.86
N TYR A 127 18.58 11.00 -22.82
CA TYR A 127 19.35 10.10 -23.68
C TYR A 127 19.13 10.44 -25.16
N HIS A 128 20.15 10.21 -25.99
CA HIS A 128 20.07 10.48 -27.42
C HIS A 128 19.68 9.23 -28.23
N PRO A 129 18.90 9.37 -29.33
CA PRO A 129 18.69 8.30 -30.30
C PRO A 129 20.00 7.77 -30.90
N ILE A 130 20.03 6.48 -31.21
CA ILE A 130 21.17 5.80 -31.82
C ILE A 130 20.78 5.36 -33.23
N MET A 131 21.46 5.88 -34.25
CA MET A 131 21.30 5.42 -35.64
C MET A 131 22.12 4.14 -35.84
N LEU A 132 21.52 3.12 -36.44
CA LEU A 132 22.20 1.88 -36.79
C LEU A 132 22.87 2.02 -38.16
N ASP A 133 24.17 2.30 -38.16
CA ASP A 133 25.02 2.32 -39.37
C ASP A 133 25.53 0.90 -39.69
N GLU A 134 25.79 0.61 -40.97
CA GLU A 134 26.37 -0.64 -41.46
C GLU A 134 27.75 -0.93 -40.87
N LYS A 135 28.44 0.09 -40.36
CA LYS A 135 29.74 -0.04 -39.69
C LYS A 135 29.64 -0.52 -38.24
N MET A 136 28.47 -0.42 -37.62
CA MET A 136 28.25 -0.90 -36.26
C MET A 136 27.96 -2.40 -36.27
N ASN A 137 28.53 -3.14 -35.33
CA ASN A 137 28.14 -4.53 -35.13
C ASN A 137 26.86 -4.58 -34.30
N ALA A 138 25.74 -4.24 -34.95
CA ALA A 138 24.44 -4.16 -34.33
C ALA A 138 23.54 -5.34 -34.72
N ARG A 139 22.94 -6.00 -33.72
CA ARG A 139 21.95 -7.07 -33.91
C ARG A 139 20.77 -6.87 -32.99
N ILE A 140 19.55 -7.01 -33.52
CA ILE A 140 18.34 -7.10 -32.72
C ILE A 140 18.13 -8.58 -32.33
N PHE A 141 18.07 -8.84 -31.04
CA PHE A 141 17.87 -10.18 -30.48
C PHE A 141 16.39 -10.56 -30.36
N GLY A 142 15.53 -9.57 -30.18
CA GLY A 142 14.10 -9.80 -30.06
C GLY A 142 13.31 -8.57 -29.64
N THR A 143 11.99 -8.75 -29.58
CA THR A 143 11.03 -7.70 -29.22
C THR A 143 10.47 -7.95 -27.83
N VAL A 144 10.42 -6.92 -27.00
CA VAL A 144 9.79 -6.95 -25.68
C VAL A 144 8.27 -7.04 -25.84
N ARG A 145 7.66 -8.06 -25.24
CA ARG A 145 6.20 -8.27 -25.25
C ARG A 145 5.52 -7.82 -23.97
N GLU A 146 6.18 -8.03 -22.83
CA GLU A 146 5.60 -7.75 -21.51
C GLU A 146 6.65 -7.21 -20.53
N ILE A 147 6.19 -6.37 -19.59
CA ILE A 147 6.97 -5.84 -18.48
C ILE A 147 6.45 -6.47 -17.19
N VAL A 148 7.30 -7.22 -16.50
CA VAL A 148 7.02 -7.90 -15.24
C VAL A 148 7.65 -7.09 -14.10
N LYS A 149 6.79 -6.42 -13.31
CA LYS A 149 7.21 -5.68 -12.11
C LYS A 149 7.38 -6.65 -10.93
N LYS A 150 8.62 -6.90 -10.51
CA LYS A 150 8.88 -7.71 -9.31
C LYS A 150 8.46 -6.95 -8.04
N ALA A 151 7.68 -7.61 -7.19
CA ALA A 151 7.28 -7.14 -5.85
C ALA A 151 6.73 -5.70 -5.79
N PRO A 152 5.53 -5.42 -6.37
CA PRO A 152 4.90 -4.10 -6.33
C PRO A 152 4.49 -3.74 -4.90
N ARG A 153 5.42 -3.23 -4.09
CA ARG A 153 5.17 -2.84 -2.70
C ARG A 153 5.19 -1.33 -2.58
N VAL A 154 4.05 -0.77 -2.20
CA VAL A 154 3.96 0.62 -1.76
C VAL A 154 4.66 0.76 -0.41
N ALA A 155 5.51 1.77 -0.26
CA ALA A 155 6.24 2.00 0.99
C ALA A 155 5.26 2.24 2.15
N TYR A 156 5.46 1.57 3.29
CA TYR A 156 4.59 1.68 4.47
C TYR A 156 4.30 3.13 4.89
N LYS A 157 5.31 4.02 4.77
CA LYS A 157 5.17 5.46 5.06
C LYS A 157 4.12 6.14 4.20
N GLN A 158 4.01 5.77 2.92
CA GLN A 158 3.00 6.32 2.02
C GLN A 158 1.60 5.86 2.42
N CYS A 159 1.43 4.58 2.79
CA CYS A 159 0.17 4.06 3.31
C CYS A 159 -0.27 4.82 4.57
N ILE A 160 0.63 5.01 5.54
CA ILE A 160 0.32 5.75 6.77
C ILE A 160 -0.02 7.21 6.49
N ARG A 161 0.65 7.86 5.53
CA ARG A 161 0.32 9.23 5.13
C ARG A 161 -1.10 9.33 4.56
N ALA A 162 -1.48 8.41 3.67
CA ALA A 162 -2.82 8.35 3.10
C ALA A 162 -3.88 8.13 4.19
N ILE A 163 -3.66 7.16 5.08
CA ILE A 163 -4.55 6.87 6.21
C ILE A 163 -4.71 8.10 7.12
N ARG A 164 -3.62 8.81 7.43
CA ARG A 164 -3.66 10.04 8.25
C ARG A 164 -4.47 11.14 7.56
N LYS A 165 -4.24 11.37 6.27
CA LYS A 165 -4.97 12.38 5.48
C LYS A 165 -6.47 12.12 5.53
N GLU A 166 -6.89 10.87 5.33
CA GLU A 166 -8.30 10.48 5.38
C GLU A 166 -8.90 10.72 6.76
N ARG A 167 -8.22 10.25 7.82
CA ARG A 167 -8.66 10.48 9.20
C ARG A 167 -8.81 11.96 9.53
N THR A 168 -7.89 12.82 9.09
CA THR A 168 -7.99 14.27 9.31
C THR A 168 -9.19 14.87 8.58
N ALA A 169 -9.49 14.42 7.36
CA ALA A 169 -10.67 14.86 6.62
C ALA A 169 -11.97 14.43 7.33
N THR A 170 -12.06 13.19 7.81
CA THR A 170 -13.22 12.68 8.56
C THR A 170 -13.46 13.47 9.86
N VAL A 171 -12.39 13.77 10.61
CA VAL A 171 -12.50 14.51 11.88
C VAL A 171 -13.03 15.92 11.68
N LYS A 172 -12.63 16.62 10.61
CA LYS A 172 -13.16 17.96 10.30
C LYS A 172 -14.67 17.95 10.01
N ALA A 173 -15.18 16.87 9.41
CA ALA A 173 -16.59 16.73 9.10
C ALA A 173 -17.47 16.37 10.31
N GLN A 174 -16.89 15.75 11.36
CA GLN A 174 -17.61 15.24 12.54
C GLN A 174 -17.54 16.16 13.76
N GLN A 175 -17.22 17.44 13.61
CA GLN A 175 -17.02 18.33 14.75
C GLN A 175 -18.32 18.53 15.56
N ILE A 176 -18.40 17.90 16.74
CA ILE A 176 -19.55 17.96 17.64
C ILE A 176 -19.66 19.35 18.28
N SER A 177 -20.87 19.91 18.32
CA SER A 177 -21.09 21.24 18.88
C SER A 177 -20.83 21.31 20.40
N LYS A 178 -20.31 22.45 20.88
CA LYS A 178 -20.11 22.68 22.33
C LYS A 178 -21.38 22.48 23.15
N ARG A 179 -22.55 22.85 22.60
CA ARG A 179 -23.85 22.64 23.25
C ARG A 179 -24.14 21.16 23.46
N ARG A 180 -23.83 20.32 22.48
CA ARG A 180 -24.04 18.87 22.55
C ARG A 180 -23.12 18.21 23.57
N ILE A 181 -21.86 18.63 23.62
CA ILE A 181 -20.88 18.13 24.60
C ILE A 181 -21.36 18.39 26.03
N ARG A 182 -21.77 19.63 26.33
CA ARG A 182 -22.29 20.00 27.66
C ARG A 182 -23.52 19.20 28.05
N PHE A 183 -24.47 19.03 27.12
CA PHE A 183 -25.64 18.21 27.32
C PHE A 183 -25.24 16.76 27.67
N ALA A 184 -24.36 16.15 26.89
CA ALA A 184 -23.93 14.76 27.11
C ALA A 184 -23.26 14.56 28.49
N ILE A 185 -22.44 15.52 28.95
CA ILE A 185 -21.80 15.45 30.28
C ILE A 185 -22.83 15.49 31.41
N ARG A 186 -23.83 16.37 31.32
CA ARG A 186 -24.88 16.49 32.34
C ARG A 186 -25.77 15.25 32.40
N GLU A 187 -26.10 14.68 31.24
CA GLU A 187 -26.92 13.47 31.15
C GLU A 187 -26.19 12.21 31.65
N ILE A 188 -24.88 12.09 31.41
CA ILE A 188 -24.13 10.90 31.84
C ILE A 188 -23.74 10.94 33.32
N ALA A 189 -23.61 12.14 33.91
CA ALA A 189 -23.09 12.32 35.27
C ALA A 189 -23.81 11.47 36.33
N PRO A 190 -25.16 11.40 36.40
CA PRO A 190 -25.86 10.59 37.41
C PRO A 190 -25.54 9.10 37.37
N ASN A 191 -25.04 8.59 36.24
CA ASN A 191 -24.66 7.18 36.07
C ASN A 191 -23.22 6.90 36.53
N VAL A 192 -22.44 7.94 36.86
CA VAL A 192 -21.06 7.83 37.33
C VAL A 192 -21.03 7.74 38.84
N VAL A 193 -20.81 6.54 39.35
CA VAL A 193 -20.89 6.22 40.78
C VAL A 193 -19.52 6.23 41.47
N ILE A 194 -18.42 6.25 40.72
CA ILE A 194 -17.05 6.32 41.25
C ILE A 194 -16.20 7.20 40.34
N GLY A 195 -15.31 8.03 40.90
CA GLY A 195 -14.52 8.99 40.12
C GLY A 195 -13.70 8.38 38.97
N ARG A 196 -13.22 7.15 39.15
CA ARG A 196 -12.50 6.39 38.11
C ARG A 196 -13.34 6.05 36.87
N GLN A 197 -14.66 5.93 37.00
CA GLN A 197 -15.55 5.65 35.88
C GLN A 197 -15.60 6.81 34.86
N TRP A 198 -15.23 8.02 35.26
CA TRP A 198 -15.06 9.13 34.32
C TRP A 198 -14.03 8.84 33.23
N TYR A 199 -13.11 7.88 33.42
CA TYR A 199 -12.22 7.44 32.35
C TYR A 199 -12.98 6.88 31.14
N ALA A 200 -14.10 6.19 31.36
CA ALA A 200 -14.94 5.68 30.27
C ALA A 200 -15.55 6.82 29.43
N VAL A 201 -16.02 7.87 30.12
CA VAL A 201 -16.56 9.08 29.49
C VAL A 201 -15.45 9.82 28.72
N TYR A 202 -14.29 10.04 29.35
CA TYR A 202 -13.11 10.62 28.71
C TYR A 202 -12.71 9.85 27.46
N ARG A 203 -12.62 8.51 27.53
CA ARG A 203 -12.20 7.69 26.38
C ARG A 203 -13.21 7.78 25.24
N ALA A 204 -14.50 7.78 25.54
CA ALA A 204 -15.56 7.99 24.54
C ALA A 204 -15.44 9.36 23.86
N MET A 205 -15.17 10.41 24.62
CA MET A 205 -14.93 11.76 24.09
C MET A 205 -13.64 11.83 23.25
N ALA A 206 -12.57 11.17 23.67
CA ALA A 206 -11.30 11.12 22.94
C ALA A 206 -11.41 10.32 21.64
N ASP A 207 -12.21 9.25 21.63
CA ASP A 207 -12.53 8.47 20.42
C ASP A 207 -13.23 9.35 19.36
N LEU A 208 -14.13 10.23 19.81
CA LEU A 208 -14.85 11.18 18.97
C LEU A 208 -14.12 12.51 18.77
N LYS A 209 -12.86 12.61 19.23
CA LYS A 209 -12.02 13.83 19.12
C LYS A 209 -12.65 15.09 19.71
N VAL A 210 -13.53 14.91 20.71
CA VAL A 210 -14.08 16.01 21.52
C VAL A 210 -13.02 16.57 22.46
N VAL A 211 -12.17 15.71 23.01
CA VAL A 211 -10.99 16.05 23.81
C VAL A 211 -9.74 15.50 23.15
N THR A 212 -8.62 16.18 23.36
CA THR A 212 -7.31 15.73 22.85
C THR A 212 -6.86 14.48 23.60
N GLU A 213 -6.23 13.54 22.88
CA GLU A 213 -5.67 12.35 23.53
C GLU A 213 -4.57 12.76 24.53
N ASN A 214 -4.65 12.20 25.73
CA ASN A 214 -3.79 12.47 26.89
C ASN A 214 -3.98 13.83 27.56
N ASP A 215 -4.97 14.63 27.16
CA ASP A 215 -5.32 15.89 27.83
C ASP A 215 -6.39 15.65 28.91
N TYR A 216 -5.97 14.98 29.99
CA TYR A 216 -6.82 14.65 31.14
C TYR A 216 -7.24 15.90 31.92
N GLU A 217 -6.40 16.93 31.95
CA GLU A 217 -6.65 18.17 32.70
C GLU A 217 -7.82 18.95 32.08
N GLN A 218 -7.80 19.11 30.76
CA GLN A 218 -8.91 19.74 30.03
C GLN A 218 -10.23 19.00 30.27
N PHE A 219 -10.21 17.67 30.25
CA PHE A 219 -11.41 16.88 30.54
C PHE A 219 -11.90 17.08 31.97
N CYS A 220 -11.01 17.03 32.97
CA CYS A 220 -11.37 17.27 34.37
C CYS A 220 -12.01 18.65 34.58
N THR A 221 -11.45 19.69 33.96
CA THR A 221 -12.00 21.05 34.02
C THR A 221 -13.39 21.10 33.39
N MET A 222 -13.57 20.48 32.21
CA MET A 222 -14.85 20.45 31.50
C MET A 222 -15.96 19.77 32.32
N VAL A 223 -15.65 18.65 32.99
CA VAL A 223 -16.62 17.97 33.87
C VAL A 223 -16.94 18.84 35.10
N LYS A 224 -15.92 19.42 35.73
CA LYS A 224 -16.10 20.27 36.91
C LYS A 224 -16.94 21.51 36.61
N ASP A 225 -16.78 22.11 35.44
CA ASP A 225 -17.55 23.29 35.02
C ASP A 225 -19.04 22.93 34.77
N GLU A 226 -19.32 21.74 34.25
CA GLU A 226 -20.68 21.32 33.90
C GLU A 226 -21.46 20.69 35.06
N VAL A 227 -20.79 19.99 35.97
CA VAL A 227 -21.40 19.30 37.13
C VAL A 227 -20.57 19.52 38.43
N PRO A 228 -20.43 20.78 38.90
CA PRO A 228 -19.53 21.11 40.01
C PRO A 228 -19.90 20.45 41.35
N GLU A 229 -21.18 20.15 41.58
CA GLU A 229 -21.69 19.56 42.82
C GLU A 229 -21.69 18.01 42.80
N HIS A 230 -21.11 17.38 41.77
CA HIS A 230 -21.09 15.93 41.67
C HIS A 230 -20.19 15.30 42.73
N GLU A 231 -20.68 14.31 43.47
CA GLU A 231 -19.96 13.68 44.60
C GLU A 231 -18.59 13.11 44.19
N HIS A 232 -18.51 12.51 43.00
CA HIS A 232 -17.32 11.82 42.51
C HIS A 232 -16.69 12.52 41.30
N LEU A 233 -16.26 13.77 41.45
CA LEU A 233 -15.55 14.49 40.37
C LEU A 233 -14.29 13.75 39.89
N PRO A 234 -13.92 13.85 38.61
CA PRO A 234 -12.74 13.18 38.06
C PRO A 234 -11.43 13.81 38.58
N VAL A 235 -10.51 12.95 39.03
CA VAL A 235 -9.16 13.34 39.44
C VAL A 235 -8.15 12.92 38.37
N ARG A 236 -7.35 13.86 37.85
CA ARG A 236 -6.41 13.65 36.74
C ARG A 236 -5.56 12.38 36.87
N ASP A 237 -4.88 12.23 38.01
CA ASP A 237 -3.97 11.09 38.22
C ASP A 237 -4.70 9.76 38.34
N GLU A 238 -5.95 9.75 38.80
CA GLU A 238 -6.75 8.54 38.89
C GLU A 238 -7.23 8.06 37.53
N ILE A 239 -7.71 8.98 36.69
CA ILE A 239 -8.15 8.65 35.33
C ILE A 239 -6.95 8.29 34.45
N GLN A 240 -5.82 8.98 34.57
CA GLN A 240 -4.62 8.68 33.79
C GLN A 240 -4.12 7.24 34.04
N ARG A 241 -4.19 6.75 35.29
CA ARG A 241 -3.80 5.37 35.62
C ARG A 241 -4.66 4.32 34.91
N LEU A 242 -5.86 4.64 34.46
CA LEU A 242 -6.70 3.70 33.70
C LEU A 242 -6.33 3.61 32.22
N ALA A 243 -5.45 4.48 31.72
CA ALA A 243 -4.97 4.47 30.34
C ALA A 243 -3.96 3.35 30.06
N MET A 244 -4.35 2.10 30.32
CA MET A 244 -3.53 0.91 30.12
C MET A 244 -4.33 -0.23 29.50
N LEU A 245 -3.62 -1.23 28.98
CA LEU A 245 -4.19 -2.45 28.44
C LEU A 245 -5.30 -2.18 27.39
N SER A 246 -6.41 -2.89 27.48
CA SER A 246 -7.63 -2.70 26.67
C SER A 246 -8.17 -1.26 26.76
N PHE A 247 -8.10 -0.63 27.93
CA PHE A 247 -8.65 0.71 28.17
C PHE A 247 -7.86 1.82 27.48
N ALA A 248 -6.58 1.60 27.13
CA ALA A 248 -5.80 2.51 26.30
C ALA A 248 -6.26 2.54 24.83
N LYS A 249 -7.05 1.55 24.40
CA LYS A 249 -7.56 1.43 23.03
C LYS A 249 -8.89 2.17 22.88
N PRO A 250 -9.34 2.43 21.63
CA PRO A 250 -10.70 2.84 21.36
C PRO A 250 -11.75 1.91 22.00
N VAL A 251 -12.88 2.47 22.43
CA VAL A 251 -13.93 1.76 23.18
C VAL A 251 -14.46 0.54 22.42
N ASN A 252 -14.53 0.61 21.09
CA ASN A 252 -14.98 -0.52 20.26
C ASN A 252 -13.97 -1.69 20.21
N LEU A 253 -12.74 -1.48 20.68
CA LEU A 253 -11.71 -2.50 20.81
C LEU A 253 -11.51 -2.94 22.27
N TRP A 254 -12.36 -2.48 23.18
CA TRP A 254 -12.29 -2.92 24.56
C TRP A 254 -12.68 -4.38 24.66
N ARG A 255 -11.79 -5.17 25.23
CA ARG A 255 -12.00 -6.57 25.59
C ARG A 255 -11.75 -6.77 27.08
N GLU A 256 -12.58 -7.60 27.69
CA GLU A 256 -12.55 -7.89 29.13
C GLU A 256 -11.30 -8.71 29.53
N ASP A 257 -10.90 -9.66 28.69
CA ASP A 257 -9.73 -10.53 28.85
C ASP A 257 -8.42 -9.76 29.06
N ASN A 258 -8.38 -8.51 28.62
CA ASN A 258 -7.21 -7.64 28.68
C ASN A 258 -7.56 -6.27 29.28
N ALA A 259 -8.54 -6.18 30.18
CA ALA A 259 -8.91 -4.94 30.85
C ALA A 259 -8.31 -4.84 32.27
N PRO A 260 -8.09 -3.62 32.80
CA PRO A 260 -7.63 -3.43 34.18
C PRO A 260 -8.69 -3.83 35.23
N VAL A 261 -9.93 -4.05 34.81
CA VAL A 261 -11.05 -4.53 35.61
C VAL A 261 -11.80 -5.61 34.85
N GLN A 262 -12.45 -6.53 35.56
CA GLN A 262 -13.19 -7.66 35.00
C GLN A 262 -14.63 -7.73 35.54
N GLY A 263 -15.45 -8.55 34.91
CA GLY A 263 -16.83 -8.85 35.28
C GLY A 263 -17.74 -7.63 35.23
N LYS A 264 -18.58 -7.49 36.25
CA LYS A 264 -19.54 -6.37 36.36
C LYS A 264 -18.88 -5.00 36.18
N ARG A 265 -17.69 -4.80 36.78
CA ARG A 265 -16.96 -3.53 36.66
C ARG A 265 -16.57 -3.21 35.23
N PHE A 266 -16.12 -4.20 34.44
CA PHE A 266 -15.82 -3.96 33.03
C PHE A 266 -17.07 -3.51 32.26
N ASN A 267 -18.19 -4.20 32.49
CA ASN A 267 -19.46 -3.87 31.83
C ASN A 267 -19.98 -2.48 32.22
N ASP A 268 -19.82 -2.06 33.48
CA ASP A 268 -20.21 -0.71 33.92
C ASP A 268 -19.44 0.37 33.14
N TYR A 269 -18.12 0.19 32.94
CA TYR A 269 -17.30 1.12 32.16
C TYR A 269 -17.67 1.10 30.68
N LEU A 270 -17.86 -0.09 30.11
CA LEU A 270 -18.24 -0.23 28.70
C LEU A 270 -19.60 0.43 28.42
N CYS A 271 -20.57 0.23 29.31
CA CYS A 271 -21.90 0.84 29.24
C CYS A 271 -21.82 2.37 29.27
N LEU A 272 -21.07 2.94 30.23
CA LEU A 272 -20.86 4.39 30.32
C LEU A 272 -20.20 4.96 29.06
N ALA A 273 -19.19 4.27 28.51
CA ALA A 273 -18.51 4.72 27.31
C ALA A 273 -19.41 4.68 26.07
N GLN A 274 -20.22 3.62 25.92
CA GLN A 274 -21.17 3.48 24.81
C GLN A 274 -22.29 4.50 24.90
N GLU A 275 -22.83 4.72 26.10
CA GLU A 275 -23.89 5.71 26.32
C GLU A 275 -23.39 7.13 26.05
N MET A 276 -22.18 7.47 26.50
CA MET A 276 -21.58 8.76 26.19
C MET A 276 -21.40 8.97 24.68
N LYS A 277 -20.96 7.94 23.93
CA LYS A 277 -20.89 8.03 22.47
C LYS A 277 -22.26 8.28 21.84
N ARG A 278 -23.30 7.57 22.32
CA ARG A 278 -24.67 7.76 21.86
C ARG A 278 -25.15 9.20 22.08
N LEU A 279 -24.91 9.75 23.27
CA LEU A 279 -25.26 11.12 23.63
C LEU A 279 -24.51 12.19 22.81
N LEU A 280 -23.31 11.89 22.33
CA LEU A 280 -22.51 12.83 21.53
C LEU A 280 -22.87 12.83 20.04
N ILE A 281 -23.34 11.70 19.50
CA ILE A 281 -23.60 11.50 18.07
C ILE A 281 -25.07 11.71 17.69
N ALA A 282 -26.01 11.49 18.62
CA ALA A 282 -27.43 11.76 18.38
C ALA A 282 -27.71 13.25 18.17
#